data_AF-A0A7H9ENA0-F1
#
_entry.id   AF-A0A7H9ENA0-F1
#
_cell.length_a   1.000
_cell.length_b   1.000
_cell.length_c   1.000
_cell.angle_alpha   90.00
_cell.angle_beta   90.00
_cell.angle_gamma   90.00
#
_symmetry.space_group_name_H-M   'P 1'
#
loop_
_entity.id
_entity.type
_entity.pdbx_description
1 polymer ?
#
loop_
_entity_poly.entity_id
_entity_poly.type
_entity_poly.pdbx_seq_one_letter_code
_entity_poly.pdbx_strand_id
1 'polypeptide(L)'
;MNHWLGQGTKEVAFTVLLLLLCDIVAGFILANCIAQLKIWIFQIRKNILGMSRPENRSARDYLFNTSKVQTLFIFDMDNNLINAGYLDYQEPAINNYFDLTLYPLKEPVGKVTIEKVDQAACNHKDARILVDFEKQIKIYVFRDELD
;
A
#
# COMPACT_ATOMS: atom_id res chain seq x y z
N MET A 1 -41.82 47.31 35.33
CA MET A 1 -41.32 45.99 35.78
C MET A 1 -40.73 45.19 34.61
N ASN A 2 -39.96 45.83 33.71
CA ASN A 2 -39.52 45.20 32.45
C ASN A 2 -37.98 45.24 32.26
N HIS A 3 -37.25 45.92 33.14
CA HIS A 3 -35.80 46.13 33.01
C HIS A 3 -34.99 44.95 33.56
N TRP A 4 -35.56 44.17 34.49
CA TRP A 4 -34.93 42.99 35.10
C TRP A 4 -35.00 41.73 34.22
N LEU A 5 -36.10 41.55 33.46
CA LEU A 5 -36.26 40.43 32.52
C LEU A 5 -35.32 40.55 31.30
N GLY A 6 -35.04 41.77 30.84
CA GLY A 6 -34.19 42.02 29.67
C GLY A 6 -32.69 41.88 29.91
N GLN A 7 -32.22 41.91 31.16
CA GLN A 7 -30.80 41.70 31.48
C GLN A 7 -30.45 40.21 31.49
N GLY A 8 -31.26 39.36 32.13
CA GLY A 8 -31.05 37.91 32.14
C GLY A 8 -31.09 37.28 30.74
N THR A 9 -31.95 37.78 29.85
CA THR A 9 -32.00 37.30 28.45
C THR A 9 -30.76 37.64 27.64
N LYS A 10 -30.09 38.77 27.93
CA LYS A 10 -28.85 39.17 27.24
C LYS A 10 -27.66 38.35 27.70
N GLU A 11 -27.58 38.02 28.98
CA GLU A 11 -26.53 37.17 29.56
C GLU A 11 -26.65 35.73 29.05
N VAL A 12 -27.87 35.20 28.95
CA VAL A 12 -28.13 33.88 28.35
C VAL A 12 -27.80 33.86 26.86
N ALA A 13 -28.18 34.90 26.10
CA ALA A 13 -27.83 34.99 24.69
C ALA A 13 -26.30 35.08 24.48
N PHE A 14 -25.59 35.79 25.34
CA PHE A 14 -24.13 35.91 25.27
C PHE A 14 -23.42 34.58 25.58
N THR A 15 -23.89 33.84 26.58
CA THR A 15 -23.33 32.53 26.92
C THR A 15 -23.57 31.49 25.82
N VAL A 16 -24.76 31.48 25.20
CA VAL A 16 -25.05 30.60 24.04
C VAL A 16 -24.17 30.96 22.84
N LEU A 17 -23.98 32.25 22.55
CA LEU A 17 -23.09 32.71 21.48
C LEU A 17 -21.63 32.27 21.72
N LEU A 18 -21.16 32.38 22.97
CA LEU A 18 -19.81 32.01 23.35
C LEU A 18 -19.58 30.50 23.23
N LEU A 19 -20.56 29.69 23.62
CA LEU A 19 -20.53 28.24 23.46
C LEU A 19 -20.42 27.84 21.98
N LEU A 20 -21.22 28.46 21.11
CA LEU A 20 -21.18 28.24 19.67
C LEU A 20 -19.81 28.58 19.06
N LEU A 21 -19.19 29.68 19.50
CA LEU A 21 -17.85 30.05 19.05
C LEU A 21 -16.78 29.05 19.53
N CYS A 22 -16.89 28.58 20.77
CA CYS A 22 -16.01 27.55 21.30
C CYS A 22 -16.12 26.23 20.52
N ASP A 23 -17.33 25.81 20.15
CA ASP A 23 -17.55 24.58 19.38
C ASP A 23 -16.92 24.64 17.98
N ILE A 24 -17.02 25.79 17.29
CA ILE A 24 -16.40 25.99 15.98
C ILE A 24 -14.87 25.90 16.08
N VAL A 25 -14.29 26.55 17.09
CA VAL A 25 -12.83 26.52 17.32
C VAL A 25 -12.37 25.12 17.70
N ALA A 26 -13.09 24.43 18.58
CA ALA A 26 -12.78 23.06 18.99
C ALA A 26 -12.81 22.11 17.79
N GLY A 27 -13.83 22.21 16.92
CA GLY A 27 -13.93 21.41 15.70
C GLY A 27 -12.75 21.63 14.75
N PHE A 28 -12.32 22.87 14.56
CA PHE A 28 -11.18 23.20 13.72
C PHE A 28 -9.86 22.63 14.26
N ILE A 29 -9.64 22.71 15.57
CA ILE A 29 -8.46 22.12 16.22
C ILE A 29 -8.48 20.59 16.06
N LEU A 30 -9.62 19.95 16.32
CA LEU A 30 -9.75 18.49 16.23
C LEU A 30 -9.49 17.97 14.81
N ALA A 31 -10.04 18.65 13.79
CA ALA A 31 -9.84 18.30 12.40
C ALA A 31 -8.35 18.39 12.00
N ASN A 32 -7.66 19.44 12.43
CA ASN A 32 -6.23 19.60 12.17
C ASN A 32 -5.39 18.54 12.90
N CYS A 33 -5.73 18.21 14.16
CA CYS A 33 -5.07 17.14 14.89
C CYS A 33 -5.19 15.79 14.15
N ILE A 34 -6.39 15.43 13.68
CA ILE A 34 -6.60 14.18 12.92
C ILE A 34 -5.79 14.18 11.63
N ALA A 35 -5.75 15.29 10.91
CA ALA A 35 -4.98 15.41 9.66
C ALA A 35 -3.47 15.21 9.91
N GLN A 36 -2.92 15.85 10.95
CA GLN A 36 -1.51 15.66 11.32
C GLN A 36 -1.22 14.23 11.78
N LEU A 37 -2.13 13.61 12.51
CA LEU A 37 -1.98 12.23 12.99
C LEU A 37 -1.89 11.24 11.81
N LYS A 38 -2.68 11.46 10.75
CA LYS A 38 -2.58 10.68 9.50
C LYS A 38 -1.23 10.84 8.81
N ILE A 39 -0.72 12.06 8.71
CA ILE A 39 0.61 12.34 8.13
C ILE A 39 1.70 11.68 8.97
N TRP A 40 1.59 11.73 10.29
CA TRP A 40 2.54 11.13 11.21
C TRP A 40 2.56 9.60 11.11
N ILE A 41 1.38 8.95 11.09
CA ILE A 41 1.25 7.51 10.84
C ILE A 41 1.88 7.13 9.48
N PHE A 42 1.63 7.92 8.43
CA PHE A 42 2.20 7.69 7.11
C PHE A 42 3.73 7.80 7.12
N GLN A 43 4.29 8.80 7.81
CA GLN A 43 5.73 8.98 7.95
C GLN A 43 6.37 7.84 8.75
N ILE A 44 5.72 7.35 9.81
CA ILE A 44 6.20 6.20 10.59
C ILE A 44 6.19 4.93 9.75
N ARG A 45 5.08 4.65 9.05
CA ARG A 45 5.02 3.53 8.09
C ARG A 45 6.14 3.65 7.07
N LYS A 46 6.39 4.84 6.53
CA LYS A 46 7.46 5.07 5.55
C LYS A 46 8.85 4.79 6.11
N ASN A 47 9.14 5.21 7.34
CA ASN A 47 10.45 5.05 7.96
C ASN A 47 10.72 3.61 8.45
N ILE A 48 9.69 2.89 8.90
CA ILE A 48 9.83 1.52 9.42
C ILE A 48 9.73 0.48 8.31
N LEU A 49 8.82 0.66 7.34
CA LEU A 49 8.52 -0.36 6.34
C LEU A 49 9.19 -0.11 4.99
N GLY A 50 9.88 1.02 4.81
CA GLY A 50 10.60 1.32 3.57
C GLY A 50 9.74 1.10 2.32
N MET A 51 8.76 1.96 2.08
CA MET A 51 7.81 1.70 0.98
C MET A 51 8.54 1.53 -0.37
N SER A 52 8.18 0.46 -1.09
CA SER A 52 8.49 0.30 -2.51
C SER A 52 8.00 1.55 -3.24
N ARG A 53 8.92 2.33 -3.82
CA ARG A 53 8.55 3.51 -4.60
C ARG A 53 7.67 3.03 -5.76
N PRO A 54 6.46 3.59 -5.96
CA PRO A 54 5.66 3.26 -7.15
C PRO A 54 6.42 3.80 -8.36
N GLU A 55 7.20 2.93 -8.99
CA GLU A 55 7.89 3.25 -10.21
C GLU A 55 6.94 2.93 -11.36
N ASN A 56 6.53 3.96 -12.10
CA ASN A 56 5.65 3.84 -13.26
C ASN A 56 6.42 3.31 -14.48
N ARG A 57 7.06 2.15 -14.34
CA ARG A 57 7.54 1.36 -15.47
C ARG A 57 6.47 0.34 -15.79
N SER A 58 6.26 0.04 -17.07
CA SER A 58 5.33 -1.02 -17.44
C SER A 58 5.77 -2.31 -16.74
N ALA A 59 4.83 -3.07 -16.18
CA ALA A 59 5.12 -4.34 -15.50
C ALA A 59 5.96 -5.27 -16.39
N ARG A 60 5.72 -5.20 -17.71
CA ARG A 60 6.53 -5.84 -18.75
C ARG A 60 7.98 -5.34 -18.72
N ASP A 61 8.25 -4.04 -18.89
CA ASP A 61 9.64 -3.58 -18.95
C ASP A 61 10.39 -3.79 -17.62
N TYR A 62 9.67 -3.83 -16.49
CA TYR A 62 10.25 -4.23 -15.21
C TYR A 62 10.61 -5.72 -15.22
N LEU A 63 9.65 -6.62 -15.48
CA LEU A 63 9.86 -8.07 -15.46
C LEU A 63 10.89 -8.55 -16.50
N PHE A 64 10.95 -7.92 -17.68
CA PHE A 64 11.75 -8.39 -18.81
C PHE A 64 13.19 -7.81 -18.85
N ASN A 65 13.47 -6.72 -18.13
CA ASN A 65 14.77 -6.04 -18.21
C ASN A 65 15.63 -6.31 -16.96
N THR A 66 15.96 -7.59 -16.72
CA THR A 66 16.94 -7.98 -15.70
C THR A 66 17.54 -9.35 -16.00
N SER A 67 18.82 -9.52 -15.66
CA SER A 67 19.56 -10.78 -15.78
C SER A 67 19.49 -11.65 -14.52
N LYS A 68 18.63 -11.29 -13.56
CA LYS A 68 18.47 -11.98 -12.27
C LYS A 68 17.35 -13.03 -12.35
N VAL A 69 17.51 -14.14 -11.62
CA VAL A 69 16.42 -15.10 -11.41
C VAL A 69 15.30 -14.41 -10.64
N GLN A 70 14.06 -14.60 -11.10
CA GLN A 70 12.91 -14.00 -10.43
C GLN A 70 12.00 -15.08 -9.86
N THR A 71 11.66 -14.95 -8.59
CA THR A 71 10.59 -15.75 -7.97
C THR A 71 9.31 -14.93 -7.96
N LEU A 72 8.20 -15.53 -8.38
CA LEU A 72 6.91 -14.86 -8.49
C LEU A 72 5.83 -15.60 -7.75
N PHE A 73 4.97 -14.81 -7.11
CA PHE A 73 3.72 -15.26 -6.53
C PHE A 73 2.59 -14.40 -7.08
N ILE A 74 1.61 -15.06 -7.71
CA ILE A 74 0.47 -14.41 -8.34
C ILE A 74 -0.75 -14.72 -7.49
N PHE A 75 -1.35 -13.67 -6.93
CA PHE A 75 -2.58 -13.72 -6.16
C PHE A 75 -3.71 -13.05 -6.93
N ASP A 76 -4.94 -13.49 -6.68
CA ASP A 76 -6.13 -12.72 -7.05
C ASP A 76 -6.33 -11.52 -6.10
N MET A 77 -7.35 -10.70 -6.35
CA MET A 77 -7.69 -9.59 -5.46
C MET A 77 -8.20 -10.04 -4.09
N ASP A 78 -8.78 -11.23 -4.01
CA ASP A 78 -9.29 -11.88 -2.79
C ASP A 78 -8.20 -12.59 -1.97
N ASN A 79 -6.94 -12.46 -2.40
CA ASN A 79 -5.73 -12.99 -1.78
C ASN A 79 -5.55 -14.51 -1.85
N ASN A 80 -6.23 -15.19 -2.77
CA ASN A 80 -5.97 -16.59 -3.09
C ASN A 80 -4.78 -16.69 -4.04
N LEU A 81 -3.88 -17.64 -3.79
CA LEU A 81 -2.75 -17.88 -4.68
C LEU A 81 -3.25 -18.54 -5.96
N ILE A 82 -3.09 -17.85 -7.09
CA ILE A 82 -3.39 -18.37 -8.42
C ILE A 82 -2.25 -19.26 -8.89
N ASN A 83 -1.01 -18.76 -8.80
CA ASN A 83 0.17 -19.48 -9.28
C ASN A 83 1.45 -18.95 -8.61
N ALA A 84 2.49 -19.78 -8.56
CA ALA A 84 3.81 -19.38 -8.08
C ALA A 84 4.91 -20.14 -8.82
N GLY A 85 6.04 -19.49 -9.05
CA GLY A 85 7.15 -20.11 -9.78
C GLY A 85 8.36 -19.23 -9.97
N TYR A 86 9.37 -19.79 -10.62
CA TYR A 86 10.57 -19.09 -11.05
C TYR A 86 10.43 -18.67 -12.52
N LEU A 87 10.80 -17.44 -12.84
CA LEU A 87 11.09 -17.05 -14.20
C LEU A 87 12.59 -17.24 -14.41
N ASP A 88 12.91 -18.14 -15.33
CA ASP A 88 14.26 -18.29 -15.84
C ASP A 88 14.50 -17.25 -16.93
N TYR A 89 15.63 -16.56 -16.84
CA TYR A 89 16.07 -15.62 -17.86
C TYR A 89 16.61 -16.43 -19.03
N GLN A 90 15.85 -16.54 -20.12
CA GLN A 90 16.39 -17.06 -21.38
C GLN A 90 17.12 -15.95 -22.12
N GLU A 91 18.42 -16.17 -22.38
CA GLU A 91 19.24 -15.24 -23.16
C GLU A 91 18.59 -14.96 -24.54
N PRO A 92 18.56 -13.69 -24.98
CA PRO A 92 17.98 -13.28 -26.28
C PRO A 92 18.51 -13.97 -27.53
N ALA A 93 19.63 -14.68 -27.41
CA ALA A 93 20.38 -15.18 -28.55
C ALA A 93 19.81 -16.47 -29.15
N ILE A 94 18.92 -17.19 -28.43
CA ILE A 94 18.56 -18.57 -28.79
C ILE A 94 17.05 -18.79 -29.01
N ASN A 95 16.16 -18.02 -28.38
CA ASN A 95 14.70 -18.20 -28.55
C ASN A 95 13.92 -16.89 -28.50
N ASN A 96 12.75 -16.90 -29.14
CA ASN A 96 11.83 -15.77 -29.22
C ASN A 96 11.65 -15.10 -27.85
N TYR A 97 11.89 -13.79 -27.82
CA TYR A 97 11.88 -12.85 -26.69
C TYR A 97 10.57 -12.82 -25.85
N PHE A 98 9.61 -13.71 -26.12
CA PHE A 98 8.22 -13.62 -25.65
C PHE A 98 7.73 -14.82 -24.82
N ASP A 99 8.47 -15.93 -24.74
CA ASP A 99 8.01 -17.11 -24.01
C ASP A 99 8.54 -17.13 -22.57
N LEU A 100 7.94 -16.32 -21.69
CA LEU A 100 8.12 -16.51 -20.26
C LEU A 100 7.49 -17.83 -19.84
N THR A 101 8.33 -18.81 -19.54
CA THR A 101 7.90 -20.05 -18.91
C THR A 101 8.06 -19.90 -17.41
N LEU A 102 6.93 -19.90 -16.69
CA LEU A 102 6.93 -19.95 -15.24
C LEU A 102 7.22 -21.40 -14.80
N TYR A 103 8.41 -21.64 -14.28
CA TYR A 103 8.77 -22.94 -13.73
C TYR A 103 8.12 -23.11 -12.36
N PRO A 104 7.42 -24.23 -12.10
CA PRO A 104 6.77 -24.43 -10.82
C PRO A 104 7.78 -24.45 -9.67
N LEU A 105 7.41 -23.90 -8.51
CA LEU A 105 8.20 -24.04 -7.30
C LEU A 105 8.33 -25.53 -6.93
N LYS A 106 9.50 -25.92 -6.42
CA LYS A 106 9.70 -27.28 -5.86
C LYS A 106 8.84 -27.52 -4.61
N GLU A 107 8.41 -26.47 -3.92
CA GLU A 107 7.54 -26.55 -2.76
C GLU A 107 6.05 -26.53 -3.14
N PRO A 108 5.20 -27.32 -2.45
CA PRO A 108 3.79 -27.40 -2.79
C PRO A 108 3.07 -26.06 -2.56
N VAL A 109 2.43 -25.58 -3.63
CA VAL A 109 1.67 -24.33 -3.80
C VAL A 109 0.54 -24.12 -2.75
N GLY A 110 0.23 -25.11 -1.91
CA GLY A 110 -0.86 -25.06 -0.93
C GLY A 110 -0.54 -24.46 0.46
N LYS A 111 0.68 -24.01 0.76
CA LYS A 111 1.07 -23.47 2.09
C LYS A 111 1.45 -21.99 2.12
N VAL A 112 1.40 -21.33 0.97
CA VAL A 112 1.83 -19.94 0.81
C VAL A 112 0.63 -19.02 0.98
N THR A 113 0.58 -18.28 2.08
CA THR A 113 -0.43 -17.24 2.33
C THR A 113 0.11 -15.88 1.88
N ILE A 114 -0.80 -14.97 1.50
CA ILE A 114 -0.41 -13.62 1.11
C ILE A 114 0.39 -12.92 2.21
N GLU A 115 0.04 -13.14 3.48
CA GLU A 115 0.69 -12.51 4.64
C GLU A 115 2.17 -12.89 4.73
N LYS A 116 2.50 -14.16 4.46
CA LYS A 116 3.89 -14.63 4.43
C LYS A 116 4.67 -14.00 3.28
N VAL A 117 4.04 -13.88 2.11
CA VAL A 117 4.68 -13.30 0.93
C VAL A 117 4.84 -11.78 1.09
N ASP A 118 3.86 -11.08 1.64
CA ASP A 118 3.93 -9.67 2.01
C ASP A 118 5.07 -9.42 2.98
N GLN A 119 5.15 -10.23 4.05
CA GLN A 119 6.21 -10.11 5.04
C GLN A 119 7.60 -10.41 4.44
N ALA A 120 7.70 -11.41 3.56
CA ALA A 120 8.92 -11.69 2.82
C ALA A 120 9.31 -10.52 1.91
N ALA A 121 8.34 -9.92 1.20
CA ALA A 121 8.57 -8.79 0.31
C ALA A 121 9.06 -7.56 1.08
N CYS A 122 8.54 -7.30 2.28
CA CYS A 122 9.03 -6.22 3.14
C CYS A 122 10.49 -6.41 3.58
N ASN A 123 10.93 -7.65 3.77
CA ASN A 123 12.28 -7.96 4.25
C ASN A 123 13.30 -8.13 3.10
N HIS A 124 12.83 -8.20 1.86
CA HIS A 124 13.65 -8.49 0.70
C HIS A 124 14.09 -7.20 0.00
N LYS A 125 15.41 -7.02 -0.18
CA LYS A 125 15.99 -5.77 -0.71
C LYS A 125 15.52 -5.42 -2.12
N ASP A 126 15.23 -6.44 -2.94
CA ASP A 126 14.92 -6.30 -4.36
C ASP A 126 13.58 -7.00 -4.68
N ALA A 127 12.57 -6.78 -3.82
CA ALA A 127 11.20 -7.24 -4.04
C ALA A 127 10.28 -6.10 -4.51
N ARG A 128 9.32 -6.45 -5.37
CA ARG A 128 8.28 -5.53 -5.84
C ARG A 128 6.93 -6.19 -5.96
N ILE A 129 5.89 -5.36 -5.78
CA ILE A 129 4.50 -5.74 -5.94
C ILE A 129 3.97 -5.01 -7.16
N LEU A 130 3.49 -5.77 -8.14
CA LEU A 130 2.83 -5.27 -9.34
C LEU A 130 1.35 -5.58 -9.21
N VAL A 131 0.49 -4.57 -9.37
CA VAL A 131 -0.96 -4.75 -9.32
C VAL A 131 -1.52 -4.44 -10.69
N ASP A 132 -2.15 -5.45 -11.30
CA ASP A 132 -2.87 -5.31 -12.56
C ASP A 132 -4.36 -5.23 -12.25
N PHE A 133 -4.92 -4.02 -12.39
CA PHE A 133 -6.33 -3.75 -12.12
C PHE A 133 -7.26 -4.32 -13.19
N GLU A 134 -6.79 -4.43 -14.43
CA GLU A 134 -7.60 -4.95 -15.54
C GLU A 134 -7.79 -6.46 -15.40
N LYS A 135 -6.71 -7.17 -15.06
CA LYS A 135 -6.73 -8.62 -14.83
C LYS A 135 -7.12 -9.01 -13.39
N GLN A 136 -7.26 -8.04 -12.49
CA GLN A 136 -7.57 -8.25 -11.07
C GLN A 136 -6.59 -9.20 -10.37
N ILE A 137 -5.29 -8.98 -10.58
CA ILE A 137 -4.23 -9.80 -9.97
C ILE A 137 -3.16 -8.96 -9.30
N LYS A 138 -2.52 -9.54 -8.28
CA LYS A 138 -1.36 -9.01 -7.58
C LYS A 138 -0.19 -9.95 -7.82
N ILE A 139 0.91 -9.42 -8.35
CA ILE A 139 2.12 -10.17 -8.67
C ILE A 139 3.22 -9.68 -7.75
N TYR A 140 3.71 -10.58 -6.89
CA TYR A 140 4.90 -10.36 -6.07
C TYR A 140 6.10 -10.89 -6.84
N VAL A 141 7.12 -10.06 -6.97
CA VAL A 141 8.35 -10.37 -7.71
C VAL A 141 9.52 -10.22 -6.75
N PHE A 142 10.30 -11.28 -6.59
CA PHE A 142 11.52 -11.31 -5.81
C PHE A 142 12.70 -11.54 -6.76
N ARG A 143 13.73 -10.71 -6.69
CA ARG A 143 14.93 -10.85 -7.52
C ARG A 143 16.11 -11.31 -6.68
N ASP A 144 16.51 -12.53 -6.91
CA ASP A 144 17.70 -13.08 -6.27
C ASP A 144 18.91 -12.87 -7.18
N GLU A 145 20.05 -12.51 -6.59
CA GLU A 145 21.32 -12.55 -7.31
C GLU A 145 21.72 -14.01 -7.48
N LEU A 146 22.08 -14.40 -8.71
CA LEU A 146 22.77 -15.66 -8.94
C LEU A 146 24.15 -15.52 -8.30
N ASP A 147 24.39 -16.21 -7.19
CA ASP A 147 25.72 -16.39 -6.61
C ASP A 147 26.69 -17.06 -7.60
#